data_AF-A0A6B3EWM4-F1
#
_entry.id   AF-A0A6B3EWM4-F1
#
_cell.length_a   1.000
_cell.length_b   1.000
_cell.length_c   1.000
_cell.angle_alpha   90.00
_cell.angle_beta   90.00
_cell.angle_gamma   90.00
#
_symmetry.space_group_name_H-M   'P 1'
#
loop_
_entity.id
_entity.type
_entity.pdbx_description
1 polymer ?
#
loop_
_entity_poly.entity_id
_entity_poly.type
_entity_poly.pdbx_seq_one_letter_code
_entity_poly.pdbx_strand_id
1 'polypeptide(L)'
;VQEETGVRLRAGLHLLVVDWEPPIPPGFGGMRLLFDGGRLPDAAHASLVLPGPELRDWRFVTEEEAAKLLPPVRYARLRWALRARRTGTIAYLERGTPLTD
;
A
#
# COMPACT_ATOMS: atom_id res chain seq x y z
N VAL A 1 6.51 6.84 5.14
CA VAL A 1 5.97 8.04 4.43
C VAL A 1 6.85 9.27 4.58
N GLN A 2 6.82 10.07 5.67
CA GLN A 2 7.66 11.28 5.73
C GLN A 2 9.17 10.97 5.58
N GLU A 3 9.64 9.92 6.24
CA GLU A 3 11.04 9.48 6.17
C GLU A 3 11.45 9.00 4.77
N GLU A 4 10.52 8.48 3.96
CA GLU A 4 10.80 7.86 2.65
C GLU A 4 10.50 8.79 1.47
N THR A 5 9.63 9.79 1.67
CA THR A 5 9.12 10.63 0.57
C THR A 5 9.11 12.11 0.89
N GLY A 6 9.40 12.51 2.14
CA GLY A 6 9.24 13.90 2.61
C GLY A 6 7.79 14.34 2.79
N VAL A 7 6.80 13.52 2.41
CA VAL A 7 5.38 13.87 2.46
C VAL A 7 4.85 13.79 3.89
N ARG A 8 4.22 14.88 4.35
CA ARG A 8 3.45 14.91 5.60
C ARG A 8 1.97 14.76 5.30
N LEU A 9 1.36 13.73 5.88
CA LEU A 9 -0.08 13.49 5.78
C LEU A 9 -0.80 14.36 6.82
N ARG A 10 -1.91 15.01 6.41
CA ARG A 10 -2.56 16.08 7.18
C ARG A 10 -3.64 15.61 8.17
N ALA A 11 -4.00 14.32 8.17
CA ALA A 11 -5.12 13.77 8.94
C ALA A 11 -4.82 12.35 9.47
N GLY A 12 -5.75 11.82 10.27
CA GLY A 12 -5.72 10.42 10.70
C GLY A 12 -5.76 9.46 9.52
N LEU A 13 -5.03 8.35 9.65
CA LEU A 13 -4.95 7.32 8.62
C LEU A 13 -6.10 6.33 8.78
N HIS A 14 -6.83 6.09 7.69
CA HIS A 14 -7.88 5.07 7.68
C HIS A 14 -7.25 3.73 7.31
N LEU A 15 -7.36 2.74 8.18
CA LEU A 15 -6.92 1.38 7.89
C LEU A 15 -7.79 0.78 6.77
N LEU A 16 -7.18 0.25 5.73
CA LEU A 16 -7.87 -0.38 4.59
C LEU A 16 -7.70 -1.90 4.59
N VAL A 17 -6.50 -2.38 4.92
CA VAL A 17 -6.17 -3.81 4.86
C VAL A 17 -5.35 -4.23 6.06
N VAL A 18 -5.69 -5.41 6.59
CA VAL A 18 -4.84 -6.23 7.46
C VAL A 18 -4.58 -7.54 6.71
N ASP A 19 -3.34 -7.83 6.35
CA ASP A 19 -2.99 -9.04 5.60
C ASP A 19 -1.92 -9.85 6.34
N TRP A 20 -2.24 -11.08 6.70
CA TRP A 20 -1.30 -12.00 7.34
C TRP A 20 -0.53 -12.81 6.30
N GLU A 21 0.79 -12.70 6.32
CA GLU A 21 1.70 -13.55 5.56
C GLU A 21 2.38 -14.54 6.52
N PRO A 22 2.21 -15.86 6.35
CA PRO A 22 2.91 -16.84 7.17
C PRO A 22 4.42 -16.81 6.84
N PRO A 23 5.28 -17.21 7.81
CA PRO A 23 6.69 -17.41 7.53
C PRO A 23 6.90 -18.52 6.51
N ILE A 24 7.76 -18.26 5.51
CA ILE A 24 8.20 -19.24 4.52
C ILE A 24 9.72 -19.09 4.44
N PRO A 25 10.51 -19.98 5.07
CA PRO A 25 11.97 -19.84 5.15
C PRO A 25 12.61 -19.58 3.78
N PRO A 26 13.55 -18.61 3.69
CA PRO A 26 14.15 -17.83 4.78
C PRO A 26 13.32 -16.61 5.25
N GLY A 27 12.14 -16.38 4.69
CA GLY A 27 11.27 -15.27 5.02
C GLY A 27 10.52 -15.45 6.36
N PHE A 28 10.49 -14.38 7.15
CA PHE A 28 9.88 -14.37 8.49
C PHE A 28 8.34 -14.18 8.50
N GLY A 29 7.72 -13.90 7.35
CA GLY A 29 6.29 -13.56 7.27
C GLY A 29 5.97 -12.21 7.92
N GLY A 30 4.76 -12.06 8.42
CA GLY A 30 4.33 -10.93 9.24
C GLY A 30 2.97 -10.34 8.86
N MET A 31 2.60 -9.29 9.58
CA MET A 31 1.39 -8.51 9.31
C MET A 31 1.69 -7.35 8.37
N ARG A 32 0.86 -7.19 7.33
CA ARG A 32 0.88 -6.02 6.45
C ARG A 32 -0.36 -5.18 6.74
N LEU A 33 -0.12 -3.96 7.20
CA LEU A 33 -1.16 -2.96 7.43
C LEU A 33 -1.10 -1.94 6.29
N LEU A 34 -2.21 -1.73 5.59
CA LEU A 34 -2.31 -0.76 4.51
C LEU A 34 -3.31 0.33 4.89
N PHE A 35 -2.89 1.58 4.80
CA PHE A 35 -3.68 2.74 5.20
C PHE A 35 -3.97 3.66 4.01
N ASP A 36 -5.11 4.34 4.03
CA ASP A 36 -5.40 5.44 3.12
C ASP A 36 -4.62 6.68 3.54
N GLY A 37 -3.65 7.08 2.71
CA GLY A 37 -2.91 8.34 2.87
C GLY A 37 -3.67 9.57 2.37
N GLY A 38 -4.88 9.40 1.84
CA GLY A 38 -5.67 10.46 1.24
C GLY A 38 -5.15 10.88 -0.13
N ARG A 39 -5.72 11.97 -0.66
CA ARG A 39 -5.29 12.54 -1.93
C ARG A 39 -4.10 13.47 -1.69
N LEU A 40 -2.98 13.18 -2.34
CA LEU A 40 -1.82 14.06 -2.27
C LEU A 40 -2.08 15.32 -3.12
N PRO A 41 -2.03 16.54 -2.55
CA PRO A 41 -2.19 17.77 -3.31
C PRO A 41 -1.04 17.95 -4.31
N ASP A 42 -1.32 18.61 -5.44
CA ASP A 42 -0.34 18.80 -6.53
C ASP A 42 0.96 19.46 -6.05
N ALA A 43 0.86 20.42 -5.12
CA ALA A 43 2.03 21.09 -4.53
C ALA A 43 2.95 20.13 -3.73
N ALA A 44 2.42 19.04 -3.19
CA ALA A 44 3.20 18.04 -2.46
C ALA A 44 3.90 17.04 -3.41
N HIS A 45 3.50 16.98 -4.69
CA HIS A 45 4.15 16.12 -5.70
C HIS A 45 5.54 16.66 -6.03
N ALA A 46 5.66 17.98 -6.20
CA ALA A 46 6.91 18.66 -6.53
C ALA A 46 7.97 18.59 -5.42
N SER A 47 7.55 18.32 -4.18
CA SER A 47 8.43 18.21 -3.02
C SER A 47 8.82 16.77 -2.66
N LEU A 48 8.40 15.78 -3.44
CA LEU A 48 8.66 14.38 -3.12
C LEU A 48 10.13 14.06 -3.41
N VAL A 49 10.86 13.75 -2.34
CA VAL A 49 12.28 13.40 -2.39
C VAL A 49 12.41 11.97 -1.90
N LEU A 50 13.07 11.12 -2.68
CA LEU A 50 13.42 9.75 -2.28
C LEU A 50 14.80 9.77 -1.62
N PRO A 51 14.91 9.54 -0.30
CA PRO A 51 16.19 9.54 0.37
C PRO A 51 16.86 8.17 0.22
N GLY A 52 18.10 8.19 -0.25
CA GLY A 52 19.01 7.05 -0.16
C GLY A 52 18.89 6.00 -1.27
N PRO A 53 19.70 4.93 -1.20
CA PRO A 53 19.87 3.95 -2.28
C PRO A 53 18.70 2.96 -2.43
N GLU A 54 17.82 2.87 -1.43
CA GLU A 54 16.74 1.85 -1.39
C GLU A 54 15.61 2.16 -2.38
N LEU A 55 15.31 3.44 -2.61
CA LEU A 55 14.26 3.90 -3.50
C LEU A 55 14.87 4.62 -4.70
N ARG A 56 14.65 4.05 -5.88
CA ARG A 56 15.27 4.55 -7.13
C ARG A 56 14.39 5.52 -7.91
N ASP A 57 13.06 5.39 -7.79
CA ASP A 57 12.09 6.22 -8.51
C ASP A 57 10.69 6.12 -7.88
N TRP A 58 9.81 7.04 -8.24
CA TRP A 58 8.41 7.06 -7.85
C TRP A 58 7.53 7.62 -8.97
N ARG A 59 6.29 7.14 -9.05
CA ARG A 59 5.26 7.70 -9.94
C ARG A 59 3.86 7.33 -9.47
N PHE A 60 2.89 8.13 -9.88
CA PHE A 60 1.49 7.73 -9.85
C PHE A 60 1.19 6.82 -11.03
N VAL A 61 0.45 5.75 -10.78
CA VAL A 61 0.10 4.75 -11.80
C VAL A 61 -1.36 4.36 -11.68
N THR A 62 -1.95 3.94 -12.80
CA THR A 62 -3.30 3.35 -12.79
C THR A 62 -3.27 1.96 -12.16
N GLU A 63 -4.46 1.42 -11.87
CA GLU A 63 -4.59 0.06 -11.34
C GLU A 63 -4.05 -0.99 -12.34
N GLU A 64 -4.28 -0.78 -13.65
CA GLU A 64 -3.79 -1.64 -14.73
C GLU A 64 -2.27 -1.58 -14.88
N GLU A 65 -1.68 -0.40 -14.70
CA GLU A 65 -0.22 -0.25 -14.70
C GLU A 65 0.40 -0.91 -13.47
N ALA A 66 -0.21 -0.75 -12.29
CA ALA A 66 0.25 -1.37 -11.05
C ALA A 66 0.30 -2.91 -11.17
N ALA A 67 -0.62 -3.53 -11.91
CA ALA A 67 -0.63 -4.96 -12.18
C ALA A 67 0.66 -5.46 -12.87
N LYS A 68 1.33 -4.59 -13.64
CA LYS A 68 2.59 -4.90 -14.34
C LYS A 68 3.83 -4.61 -13.50
N LEU A 69 3.70 -3.83 -12.43
CA LEU A 69 4.82 -3.35 -11.61
C LEU A 69 4.94 -4.08 -10.29
N LEU A 70 3.83 -4.63 -9.79
CA LEU A 70 3.78 -5.28 -8.49
C LEU A 70 3.85 -6.81 -8.62
N PRO A 71 4.57 -7.49 -7.71
CA PRO A 71 4.40 -8.93 -7.51
C PRO A 71 2.92 -9.28 -7.26
N PRO A 72 2.44 -10.46 -7.69
CA PRO A 72 1.03 -10.83 -7.63
C PRO A 72 0.36 -10.64 -6.26
N VAL A 73 1.04 -11.01 -5.17
CA VAL A 73 0.51 -10.84 -3.80
C VAL A 73 0.33 -9.37 -3.40
N ARG A 74 1.25 -8.49 -3.82
CA ARG A 74 1.15 -7.06 -3.54
C ARG A 74 0.06 -6.41 -4.37
N TYR A 75 -0.11 -6.87 -5.62
CA TYR A 75 -1.21 -6.43 -6.47
C TYR A 75 -2.57 -6.86 -5.93
N ALA A 76 -2.71 -8.11 -5.49
CA ALA A 76 -3.93 -8.61 -4.85
C ALA A 76 -4.30 -7.76 -3.61
N ARG A 77 -3.32 -7.46 -2.76
CA ARG A 77 -3.51 -6.56 -1.61
C ARG A 77 -3.98 -5.16 -2.01
N LEU A 78 -3.38 -4.58 -3.05
CA LEU A 78 -3.78 -3.27 -3.58
C LEU A 78 -5.25 -3.28 -4.04
N ARG A 79 -5.67 -4.32 -4.77
CA ARG A 79 -7.05 -4.47 -5.25
C ARG A 79 -8.05 -4.47 -4.09
N TRP A 80 -7.73 -5.18 -3.00
CA TRP A 80 -8.57 -5.19 -1.79
C TRP A 80 -8.57 -3.86 -1.08
N ALA A 81 -7.44 -3.17 -0.98
CA ALA A 81 -7.37 -1.82 -0.40
C ALA A 81 -8.23 -0.82 -1.19
N LEU A 82 -8.18 -0.86 -2.52
CA LEU A 82 -9.00 0.00 -3.38
C LEU A 82 -10.50 -0.32 -3.24
N ARG A 83 -10.88 -1.60 -3.12
CA ARG A 83 -12.26 -1.99 -2.82
C ARG A 83 -12.71 -1.47 -1.46
N ALA A 84 -11.94 -1.76 -0.41
CA ALA A 84 -12.19 -1.32 0.97
C ALA A 84 -12.39 0.19 1.05
N ARG A 85 -11.53 0.97 0.38
CA ARG A 85 -11.64 2.43 0.29
C ARG A 85 -12.95 2.89 -0.36
N ARG A 86 -13.38 2.25 -1.44
CA ARG A 86 -14.65 2.60 -2.13
C ARG A 86 -15.88 2.22 -1.30
N THR A 87 -15.81 1.14 -0.53
CA THR A 87 -16.94 0.62 0.24
C THR A 87 -16.97 1.09 1.70
N GLY A 88 -15.96 1.82 2.16
CA GLY A 88 -15.86 2.26 3.55
C GLY A 88 -15.66 1.10 4.54
N THR A 89 -15.01 0.02 4.11
CA THR A 89 -14.78 -1.18 4.93
C THR A 89 -13.28 -1.40 5.18
N ILE A 90 -12.96 -2.40 6.00
CA ILE A 90 -11.60 -2.90 6.21
C ILE A 90 -11.58 -4.35 5.71
N ALA A 91 -10.56 -4.72 4.92
CA ALA A 91 -10.40 -6.10 4.47
C ALA A 91 -9.35 -6.83 5.32
N TYR A 92 -9.74 -7.98 5.88
CA TYR A 92 -8.78 -8.95 6.41
C TYR A 92 -8.41 -9.96 5.31
N LEU A 93 -7.12 -10.19 5.13
CA LEU A 93 -6.57 -11.09 4.12
C LEU A 93 -5.57 -12.08 4.74
N GLU A 94 -5.43 -13.22 4.10
CA GLU A 94 -4.31 -14.15 4.29
C GLU A 94 -3.59 -14.36 2.97
N ARG A 95 -2.30 -13.98 2.92
CA ARG A 95 -1.48 -14.01 1.70
C ARG A 95 -2.18 -13.32 0.52
N GLY A 96 -2.82 -12.18 0.77
CA GLY A 96 -3.53 -11.41 -0.25
C GLY A 96 -4.91 -11.95 -0.67
N THR A 97 -5.41 -13.01 -0.01
CA THR A 97 -6.73 -13.60 -0.27
C THR A 97 -7.68 -13.26 0.88
N PRO A 98 -8.93 -12.82 0.64
CA PRO A 98 -9.87 -12.61 1.73
C PRO A 98 -10.24 -13.95 2.37
N LEU A 99 -10.51 -13.94 3.67
CA LEU A 99 -11.30 -15.02 4.24
C LEU A 99 -12.75 -14.83 3.78
N THR A 100 -13.28 -15.83 3.10
CA THR A 100 -14.71 -15.97 2.86
C THR A 100 -15.14 -17.23 3.58
N ASP A 101 -16.22 -17.13 4.35
CA ASP A 101 -16.89 -18.30 4.92
C ASP A 101 -17.33 -19.30 3.83
#